data_AF-A0A952UQR1-F1
#
_entry.id   AF-A0A952UQR1-F1
#
_cell.length_a   1.000
_cell.length_b   1.000
_cell.length_c   1.000
_cell.angle_alpha   90.00
_cell.angle_beta   90.00
_cell.angle_gamma   90.00
#
_symmetry.space_group_name_H-M   'P 1'
#
loop_
_entity.id
_entity.type
_entity.pdbx_description
1 polymer ?
#
loop_
_entity_poly.entity_id
_entity_poly.type
_entity_poly.pdbx_seq_one_letter_code
_entity_poly.pdbx_strand_id
1 'polypeptide(L)'
;MTAERAAQDDGFGLNLHTGDPQLDSLRQRLAAAARAALPEVREGYFAAADAAVLAVDREIQSAVLLGALYTTALREAVSRGELKTRPDYVTALHAHALRWRLSAYPDPHTAFEAEEYEAGRKADRAELDSLLTPEETGL
;
A
#
# COMPACT_ATOMS: atom_id res chain seq x y z
N MET A 1 -5.50 -22.28 28.38
CA MET A 1 -6.24 -21.27 27.59
C MET A 1 -5.23 -20.31 26.98
N THR A 2 -4.67 -20.68 25.84
CA THR A 2 -3.78 -19.82 25.04
C THR A 2 -4.67 -19.01 24.12
N ALA A 3 -4.85 -17.73 24.43
CA ALA A 3 -5.56 -16.82 23.54
C ALA A 3 -4.68 -16.61 22.30
N GLU A 4 -5.07 -17.22 21.18
CA GLU A 4 -4.74 -16.72 19.84
C GLU A 4 -5.19 -15.25 19.80
N ARG A 5 -4.26 -14.33 20.05
CA ARG A 5 -4.45 -12.92 19.74
C ARG A 5 -4.56 -12.85 18.22
N ALA A 6 -5.79 -12.79 17.73
CA ALA A 6 -6.09 -12.50 16.34
C ALA A 6 -5.21 -11.31 15.91
N ALA A 7 -4.42 -11.51 14.85
CA ALA A 7 -3.66 -10.45 14.21
C ALA A 7 -4.64 -9.30 13.92
N GLN A 8 -4.54 -8.21 14.67
CA GLN A 8 -5.33 -7.02 14.40
C GLN A 8 -4.73 -6.37 13.15
N ASP A 9 -5.41 -6.58 12.02
CA ASP A 9 -5.18 -5.87 10.77
C ASP A 9 -5.50 -4.38 10.99
N ASP A 10 -4.61 -3.51 10.53
CA ASP A 10 -4.73 -2.06 10.69
C ASP A 10 -5.64 -1.40 9.65
N GLY A 11 -6.19 -2.17 8.72
CA GLY A 11 -6.98 -1.71 7.58
C GLY A 11 -6.13 -1.54 6.31
N PHE A 12 -4.82 -1.77 6.40
CA PHE A 12 -3.87 -1.76 5.29
C PHE A 12 -3.15 -3.10 5.12
N GLY A 13 -3.60 -4.16 5.81
CA GLY A 13 -3.01 -5.49 5.68
C GLY A 13 -1.70 -5.67 6.44
N LEU A 14 -1.32 -4.75 7.34
CA LEU A 14 -0.17 -4.94 8.21
C LEU A 14 -0.56 -5.65 9.50
N ASN A 15 0.11 -6.77 9.78
CA ASN A 15 0.04 -7.38 11.11
C ASN A 15 0.78 -6.50 12.13
N LEU A 16 0.04 -5.88 13.05
CA LEU A 16 0.59 -5.03 14.11
C LEU A 16 1.24 -5.80 15.26
N HIS A 17 1.12 -7.13 15.29
CA HIS A 17 1.62 -8.01 16.34
C HIS A 17 2.50 -9.13 15.79
N THR A 18 3.81 -8.90 15.90
CA THR A 18 4.88 -9.80 15.46
C THR A 18 5.49 -10.59 16.59
N GLY A 19 5.27 -10.16 17.84
CA GLY A 19 5.96 -10.69 19.02
C GLY A 19 7.27 -9.96 19.35
N ASP A 20 7.73 -9.07 18.46
CA ASP A 20 8.81 -8.12 18.74
C ASP A 20 8.20 -6.77 19.17
N PRO A 21 8.45 -6.31 20.42
CA PRO A 21 7.84 -5.09 20.93
C PRO A 21 8.30 -3.81 20.24
N GLN A 22 9.52 -3.78 19.69
CA GLN A 22 10.04 -2.63 18.95
C GLN A 22 9.40 -2.54 17.58
N LEU A 23 9.30 -3.69 16.88
CA LEU A 23 8.64 -3.77 15.58
C LEU A 23 7.13 -3.50 15.69
N ASP A 24 6.47 -4.03 16.72
CA ASP A 24 5.05 -3.78 16.98
C ASP A 24 4.80 -2.28 17.22
N SER A 25 5.64 -1.62 18.04
CA SER A 25 5.55 -0.18 18.28
C SER A 25 5.80 0.64 17.01
N LEU A 26 6.75 0.23 16.18
CA LEU A 26 6.98 0.87 14.88
C LEU A 26 5.75 0.76 13.97
N ARG A 27 5.20 -0.45 13.82
CA ARG A 27 4.03 -0.69 12.97
C ARG A 27 2.80 0.07 13.44
N GLN A 28 2.58 0.18 14.74
CA GLN A 28 1.50 1.00 15.30
C GLN A 28 1.65 2.48 14.96
N ARG A 29 2.86 3.04 15.08
CA ARG A 29 3.13 4.43 14.70
C ARG A 29 2.95 4.66 13.21
N LEU A 30 3.41 3.72 12.39
CA LEU A 30 3.24 3.75 10.94
C LEU A 30 1.75 3.71 10.55
N ALA A 31 0.98 2.77 11.10
CA ALA A 31 -0.46 2.67 10.86
C ALA A 31 -1.19 3.96 11.27
N ALA A 32 -0.82 4.57 12.40
CA ALA A 32 -1.38 5.85 12.83
C ALA A 32 -1.06 6.98 11.83
N ALA A 33 0.18 7.05 11.33
CA ALA A 33 0.57 8.04 10.32
C ALA A 33 -0.17 7.83 8.99
N ALA A 34 -0.33 6.58 8.53
CA ALA A 34 -1.08 6.29 7.31
C ALA A 34 -2.56 6.67 7.44
N ARG A 35 -3.18 6.42 8.60
CA ARG A 35 -4.56 6.87 8.88
C ARG A 35 -4.67 8.38 8.87
N ALA A 36 -3.69 9.07 9.46
CA ALA A 36 -3.63 10.53 9.47
C ALA A 36 -3.43 11.12 8.06
N ALA A 37 -2.75 10.41 7.15
CA ALA A 37 -2.49 10.81 5.78
C ALA A 37 -3.66 10.57 4.80
N LEU A 38 -4.69 9.81 5.19
CA LEU A 38 -5.84 9.50 4.32
C LEU A 38 -6.57 10.75 3.78
N PRO A 39 -6.82 11.81 4.57
CA PRO A 39 -7.42 13.04 4.04
C PRO A 39 -6.59 13.66 2.93
N GLU A 40 -5.26 13.75 3.10
CA GLU A 40 -4.33 14.27 2.10
C GLU A 40 -4.38 13.43 0.83
N VAL A 41 -4.41 12.10 0.95
CA VAL A 41 -4.58 11.21 -0.22
C VAL A 41 -5.89 11.51 -0.95
N ARG A 42 -7.01 11.66 -0.23
CA ARG A 42 -8.34 11.92 -0.84
C ARG A 42 -8.41 13.25 -1.60
N GLU A 43 -7.73 14.25 -1.10
CA GLU A 43 -7.60 15.57 -1.72
C GLU A 43 -6.53 15.62 -2.84
N GLY A 44 -5.75 14.55 -3.02
CA GLY A 44 -4.70 14.46 -4.04
C GLY A 44 -3.37 15.09 -3.61
N TYR A 45 -3.17 15.38 -2.33
CA TYR A 45 -1.93 15.91 -1.76
C TYR A 45 -0.92 14.79 -1.45
N PHE A 46 -0.58 13.98 -2.45
CA PHE A 46 0.22 12.76 -2.28
C PHE A 46 1.62 12.98 -1.69
N ALA A 47 2.28 14.08 -2.03
CA ALA A 47 3.60 14.39 -1.48
C ALA A 47 3.55 14.65 0.03
N ALA A 48 2.48 15.28 0.52
CA ALA A 48 2.28 15.51 1.96
C ALA A 48 1.96 14.18 2.68
N ALA A 49 1.10 13.35 2.06
CA ALA A 49 0.79 12.02 2.57
C ALA A 49 2.04 11.13 2.69
N ASP A 50 2.84 11.05 1.62
CA ASP A 50 4.13 10.34 1.61
C ASP A 50 5.04 10.86 2.74
N ALA A 51 5.20 12.18 2.86
CA ALA A 51 6.06 12.78 3.87
C ALA A 51 5.63 12.47 5.31
N ALA A 52 4.32 12.42 5.57
CA ALA A 52 3.78 12.10 6.89
C ALA A 52 4.13 10.67 7.33
N VAL A 53 4.02 9.69 6.43
CA VAL A 53 4.39 8.30 6.72
C VAL A 53 5.91 8.13 6.79
N LEU A 54 6.65 8.74 5.85
CA LEU A 54 8.12 8.66 5.79
C LEU A 54 8.84 9.38 6.95
N ALA A 55 8.13 10.23 7.68
CA ALA A 55 8.66 10.83 8.91
C ALA A 55 8.76 9.82 10.06
N VAL A 56 8.00 8.72 10.01
CA VAL A 56 8.03 7.66 11.03
C VAL A 56 9.14 6.65 10.75
N ASP A 57 9.29 6.27 9.49
CA ASP A 57 10.27 5.29 8.99
C ASP A 57 10.56 5.56 7.52
N ARG A 58 11.79 5.30 7.08
CA ARG A 58 12.21 5.44 5.67
C ARG A 58 12.61 4.11 5.04
N GLU A 59 12.38 3.02 5.73
CA GLU A 59 12.74 1.68 5.30
C GLU A 59 11.55 0.94 4.68
N ILE A 60 11.75 -0.37 4.44
CA ILE A 60 10.81 -1.25 3.74
C ILE A 60 9.41 -1.23 4.38
N GLN A 61 9.30 -1.09 5.71
CA GLN A 61 8.00 -1.07 6.39
C GLN A 61 7.13 0.12 5.94
N SER A 62 7.73 1.31 5.79
CA SER A 62 7.04 2.48 5.24
C SER A 62 6.62 2.29 3.78
N ALA A 63 7.47 1.68 2.95
CA ALA A 63 7.18 1.41 1.55
C ALA A 63 6.01 0.42 1.38
N VAL A 64 6.00 -0.67 2.16
CA VAL A 64 4.89 -1.64 2.18
C VAL A 64 3.59 -0.95 2.59
N LEU A 65 3.63 -0.15 3.66
CA LEU A 65 2.43 0.55 4.14
C LEU A 65 1.90 1.55 3.12
N LEU A 66 2.76 2.37 2.51
CA LEU A 66 2.35 3.33 1.49
C LEU A 66 1.77 2.62 0.25
N GLY A 67 2.38 1.50 -0.16
CA GLY A 67 1.85 0.67 -1.24
C GLY A 67 0.43 0.19 -0.93
N ALA A 68 0.17 -0.29 0.29
CA ALA A 68 -1.14 -0.72 0.73
C ALA A 68 -2.14 0.45 0.84
N LEU A 69 -1.74 1.57 1.43
CA LEU A 69 -2.54 2.79 1.56
C LEU A 69 -3.08 3.25 0.20
N TYR A 70 -2.19 3.39 -0.79
CA TYR A 70 -2.59 3.84 -2.12
C TYR A 70 -3.37 2.79 -2.89
N THR A 71 -3.08 1.50 -2.70
CA THR A 71 -3.89 0.41 -3.30
C THR A 71 -5.32 0.44 -2.77
N THR A 72 -5.52 0.62 -1.46
CA THR A 72 -6.84 0.75 -0.85
C THR A 72 -7.56 2.00 -1.37
N ALA A 73 -6.89 3.16 -1.40
CA ALA A 73 -7.46 4.38 -1.93
C ALA A 73 -7.84 4.28 -3.42
N LEU A 74 -7.03 3.57 -4.22
CA LEU A 74 -7.31 3.26 -5.62
C LEU A 74 -8.57 2.41 -5.76
N ARG A 75 -8.68 1.31 -5.02
CA ARG A 75 -9.87 0.44 -5.02
C ARG A 75 -11.12 1.23 -4.67
N GLU A 76 -11.06 2.06 -3.64
CA GLU A 76 -12.18 2.93 -3.26
C GLU A 76 -12.56 3.91 -4.38
N ALA A 77 -11.59 4.61 -4.97
CA ALA A 77 -11.84 5.59 -6.03
C ALA A 77 -12.47 4.93 -7.27
N VAL A 78 -11.96 3.77 -7.67
CA VAL A 78 -12.54 2.96 -8.76
C VAL A 78 -13.98 2.55 -8.44
N SER A 79 -14.23 2.05 -7.23
CA SER A 79 -15.58 1.64 -6.80
C SER A 79 -16.59 2.80 -6.78
N ARG A 80 -16.12 4.04 -6.55
CA ARG A 80 -16.91 5.28 -6.63
C ARG A 80 -17.10 5.79 -8.06
N GLY A 81 -16.56 5.10 -9.07
CA GLY A 81 -16.64 5.50 -10.46
C GLY A 81 -15.71 6.67 -10.83
N GLU A 82 -14.69 6.94 -10.01
CA GLU A 82 -13.79 8.09 -10.21
C GLU A 82 -12.90 7.96 -11.45
N LEU A 83 -12.83 6.77 -12.07
CA LEU A 83 -12.22 6.59 -13.39
C LEU A 83 -12.83 7.52 -14.45
N LYS A 84 -14.13 7.83 -14.33
CA LYS A 84 -14.84 8.72 -15.28
C LYS A 84 -14.82 10.19 -14.83
N THR A 85 -14.87 10.45 -13.53
CA THR A 85 -15.05 11.80 -12.99
C THR A 85 -13.74 12.49 -12.60
N ARG A 86 -12.72 11.73 -12.20
CA ARG A 86 -11.40 12.21 -11.77
C ARG A 86 -10.28 11.28 -12.30
N PRO A 87 -10.15 11.12 -13.64
CA PRO A 87 -9.19 10.18 -14.22
C PRO A 87 -7.73 10.46 -13.81
N ASP A 88 -7.34 11.72 -13.71
CA ASP A 88 -5.97 12.11 -13.29
C ASP A 88 -5.67 11.71 -11.84
N TYR A 89 -6.67 11.82 -10.96
CA TYR A 89 -6.56 11.40 -9.56
C TYR A 89 -6.38 9.88 -9.45
N VAL A 90 -7.18 9.11 -10.19
CA VAL A 90 -7.06 7.64 -10.22
C VAL A 90 -5.72 7.20 -10.81
N THR A 91 -5.25 7.88 -11.87
CA THR A 91 -3.94 7.63 -12.48
C THR A 91 -2.81 7.90 -11.49
N ALA A 92 -2.90 8.99 -10.73
CA ALA A 92 -1.92 9.31 -9.70
C ALA A 92 -1.93 8.29 -8.55
N LEU A 93 -3.11 7.87 -8.08
CA LEU A 93 -3.21 6.80 -7.08
C LEU A 93 -2.54 5.50 -7.54
N HIS A 94 -2.79 5.10 -8.79
CA HIS A 94 -2.13 3.92 -9.38
C HIS A 94 -0.62 4.08 -9.45
N ALA A 95 -0.13 5.22 -9.95
CA ALA A 95 1.30 5.49 -10.04
C ALA A 95 1.99 5.47 -8.66
N HIS A 96 1.35 6.04 -7.64
CA HIS A 96 1.86 6.03 -6.27
C HIS A 96 1.83 4.63 -5.64
N ALA A 97 0.73 3.88 -5.81
CA ALA A 97 0.64 2.49 -5.35
C ALA A 97 1.75 1.63 -5.97
N LEU A 98 1.94 1.76 -7.29
CA LEU A 98 2.95 1.01 -8.02
C LEU A 98 4.36 1.37 -7.56
N ARG A 99 4.69 2.68 -7.50
CA ARG A 99 5.99 3.14 -7.03
C ARG A 99 6.35 2.54 -5.68
N TRP A 100 5.42 2.59 -4.73
CA TRP A 100 5.69 2.15 -3.36
C TRP A 100 5.78 0.62 -3.25
N ARG A 101 4.89 -0.13 -3.92
CA ARG A 101 4.98 -1.60 -3.98
C ARG A 101 6.31 -2.06 -4.57
N LEU A 102 6.74 -1.45 -5.68
CA LEU A 102 8.02 -1.81 -6.31
C LEU A 102 9.24 -1.44 -5.46
N SER A 103 9.16 -0.39 -4.66
CA SER A 103 10.24 0.01 -3.74
C SER A 103 10.39 -0.89 -2.51
N ALA A 104 9.39 -1.74 -2.23
CA ALA A 104 9.46 -2.69 -1.13
C ALA A 104 10.31 -3.94 -1.45
N TYR A 105 10.70 -4.13 -2.72
CA TYR A 105 11.61 -5.19 -3.12
C TYR A 105 13.06 -4.75 -2.88
N PRO A 106 13.85 -5.49 -2.07
CA PRO A 106 15.25 -5.17 -1.86
C PRO A 106 16.10 -5.50 -3.10
N ASP A 107 17.34 -5.04 -3.09
CA ASP A 107 18.32 -5.44 -4.11
C ASP A 107 18.59 -6.94 -4.00
N PRO A 108 18.45 -7.73 -5.08
CA PRO A 108 18.72 -9.15 -5.03
C PRO A 108 20.22 -9.40 -4.85
N HIS A 109 20.57 -10.34 -3.99
CA HIS A 109 21.96 -10.76 -3.76
C HIS A 109 22.31 -12.05 -4.52
N THR A 110 21.29 -12.75 -5.03
CA THR A 110 21.42 -13.98 -5.82
C THR A 110 20.56 -13.94 -7.08
N ALA A 111 20.90 -14.79 -8.05
CA ALA A 111 20.07 -14.95 -9.26
C ALA A 111 18.66 -15.46 -8.95
N PHE A 112 18.55 -16.33 -7.95
CA PHE A 112 17.26 -16.85 -7.48
C PHE A 112 16.37 -15.72 -6.91
N GLU A 113 16.90 -14.88 -6.02
CA GLU A 113 16.17 -13.71 -5.51
C GLU A 113 15.78 -12.74 -6.63
N ALA A 114 16.66 -12.53 -7.62
CA ALA A 114 16.34 -11.66 -8.75
C ALA A 114 15.13 -12.18 -9.55
N GLU A 115 15.05 -13.49 -9.79
CA GLU A 115 13.92 -14.13 -10.46
C GLU A 115 12.63 -14.04 -9.63
N GLU A 116 12.70 -14.35 -8.33
CA GLU A 116 11.54 -14.25 -7.43
C GLU A 116 11.02 -12.82 -7.31
N TYR A 117 11.92 -11.85 -7.18
CA TYR A 117 11.53 -10.44 -7.07
C TYR A 117 10.96 -9.91 -8.37
N GLU A 118 11.47 -10.33 -9.52
CA GLU A 118 10.88 -9.95 -10.81
C GLU A 118 9.49 -10.56 -11.00
N ALA A 119 9.30 -11.83 -10.64
CA ALA A 119 7.99 -12.46 -10.64
C ALA A 119 7.00 -11.72 -9.72
N GLY A 120 7.44 -11.35 -8.51
CA GLY A 120 6.67 -10.54 -7.58
C GLY A 120 6.28 -9.18 -8.15
N ARG A 121 7.26 -8.40 -8.66
CA ARG A 121 7.01 -7.09 -9.28
C ARG A 121 6.03 -7.17 -10.44
N LYS A 122 6.08 -8.24 -11.23
CA LYS A 122 5.15 -8.49 -12.33
C LYS A 122 3.74 -8.78 -11.81
N ALA A 123 3.61 -9.59 -10.76
CA ALA A 123 2.33 -9.88 -10.13
C ALA A 123 1.70 -8.61 -9.53
N ASP A 124 2.49 -7.79 -8.83
CA ASP A 124 2.07 -6.53 -8.24
C ASP A 124 1.56 -5.52 -9.29
N ARG A 125 2.27 -5.40 -10.42
CA ARG A 125 1.82 -4.60 -11.57
C ARG A 125 0.49 -5.12 -12.11
N ALA A 126 0.39 -6.42 -12.36
CA ALA A 126 -0.82 -7.01 -12.91
C ALA A 126 -2.03 -6.86 -11.98
N GLU A 127 -1.82 -6.95 -10.66
CA GLU A 127 -2.87 -6.71 -9.68
C GLU A 127 -3.34 -5.24 -9.70
N LEU A 128 -2.43 -4.27 -9.75
CA LEU A 128 -2.81 -2.86 -9.81
C LEU A 128 -3.49 -2.49 -11.13
N ASP A 129 -3.03 -3.04 -12.24
CA ASP A 129 -3.60 -2.79 -13.57
C ASP A 129 -5.02 -3.38 -13.68
N SER A 130 -5.30 -4.51 -13.03
CA SER A 130 -6.65 -5.10 -13.02
C SER A 130 -7.68 -4.24 -12.28
N LEU A 131 -7.25 -3.34 -11.39
CA LEU A 131 -8.14 -2.38 -10.73
C LEU A 131 -8.60 -1.28 -11.69
N LEU A 132 -7.87 -1.02 -12.78
CA LEU A 132 -8.21 0.03 -13.75
C LEU A 132 -9.12 -0.48 -14.87
N THR A 133 -9.17 -1.79 -15.08
CA THR A 133 -10.13 -2.39 -16.01
C THR A 133 -11.51 -2.34 -15.37
N PRO A 134 -12.49 -1.65 -15.98
CA PRO A 134 -13.87 -1.79 -15.54
C PRO A 134 -14.22 -3.26 -15.69
N GLU A 135 -14.62 -3.93 -14.60
CA GLU A 135 -15.37 -5.16 -14.79
C GLU A 135 -16.55 -4.80 -15.69
N GLU A 136 -16.67 -5.46 -16.84
CA GLU A 136 -17.91 -5.49 -17.60
C GLU A 136 -18.94 -6.26 -16.75
N THR A 137 -19.34 -5.69 -15.61
CA THR A 137 -20.56 -6.09 -14.93
C THR A 137 -21.70 -5.70 -15.86
N GLY A 138 -22.10 -6.67 -16.67
CA GLY A 138 -23.34 -6.64 -17.42
C GLY A 138 -24.49 -6.32 -16.48
N LEU A 139 -25.09 -5.15 -16.70
CA LEU A 139 -26.44 -4.79 -16.28
C LEU A 139 -27.12 -4.14 -17.49
#